data_AF-A0A261A0R4-F1
#
_entry.id   AF-A0A261A0R4-F1
#
_cell.length_a   1.000
_cell.length_b   1.000
_cell.length_c   1.000
_cell.angle_alpha   90.00
_cell.angle_beta   90.00
_cell.angle_gamma   90.00
#
_symmetry.space_group_name_H-M   'P 1'
#
loop_
_entity.id
_entity.type
_entity.pdbx_description
1 polymer ?
#
loop_
_entity_poly.entity_id
_entity_poly.type
_entity_poly.pdbx_seq_one_letter_code
_entity_poly.pdbx_strand_id
1 'polypeptide(L)'
;MSLLLEEESILAMSCFECKFVVDSMQEDMIGNRIVPGNMTASCINFLDLYLPTVIQMTIEQVTAEGVCEANKCCPKDSVDALRAFSYQEIQSEKCSTMNQLESYMTSNLVGSVMEKYFENSLTENICSHSISFFQPTCQQLMSSVAPRLVSLTAVLAKENKFSQALNC
;
A
#
# COMPACT_ATOMS: atom_id res chain seq x y z
N MET A 1 8.91 -35.08 5.17
CA MET A 1 9.21 -35.02 6.61
C MET A 1 10.21 -33.88 6.78
N SER A 2 9.80 -32.63 6.55
CA SER A 2 9.01 -31.78 7.46
C SER A 2 9.83 -31.40 8.70
N LEU A 3 9.81 -30.10 9.03
CA LEU A 3 10.18 -29.45 10.30
C LEU A 3 11.67 -29.02 10.36
N LEU A 4 12.08 -27.75 10.49
CA LEU A 4 11.46 -26.48 10.90
C LEU A 4 12.34 -25.32 10.38
N LEU A 5 11.76 -24.34 9.69
CA LEU A 5 12.17 -22.93 9.74
C LEU A 5 10.90 -22.11 9.49
N GLU A 6 10.16 -21.88 10.57
CA GLU A 6 9.02 -20.99 10.69
C GLU A 6 9.42 -19.91 11.72
N GLU A 7 8.86 -18.70 11.58
CA GLU A 7 9.21 -17.41 12.21
C GLU A 7 10.37 -16.67 11.49
N GLU A 8 10.16 -15.61 10.71
CA GLU A 8 9.09 -14.63 10.62
C GLU A 8 8.86 -14.26 9.15
N SER A 9 7.65 -14.51 8.64
CA SER A 9 7.17 -13.90 7.41
C SER A 9 6.85 -12.42 7.65
N ILE A 10 7.84 -11.59 7.98
CA ILE A 10 7.69 -10.15 7.75
C ILE A 10 7.74 -10.01 6.25
N LEU A 11 6.57 -9.88 5.61
CA LEU A 11 6.47 -9.39 4.25
C LEU A 11 7.30 -8.10 4.25
N ALA A 12 8.45 -8.09 3.56
CA ALA A 12 9.29 -6.92 3.49
C ALA A 12 8.50 -5.85 2.75
N MET A 13 7.77 -5.02 3.50
CA MET A 13 7.04 -3.88 2.98
C MET A 13 8.04 -3.06 2.19
N SER A 14 7.78 -2.83 0.90
CA SER A 14 8.72 -2.06 0.07
C SER A 14 8.85 -0.64 0.64
N CYS A 15 9.97 0.05 0.40
CA CYS A 15 10.14 1.44 0.82
C CYS A 15 8.94 2.32 0.43
N PHE A 16 8.37 2.04 -0.74
CA PHE A 16 7.20 2.73 -1.26
C PHE A 16 5.96 2.50 -0.39
N GLU A 17 5.69 1.25 0.00
CA GLU A 17 4.55 0.91 0.84
C GLU A 17 4.70 1.46 2.25
N CYS A 18 5.90 1.38 2.83
CA CYS A 18 6.13 1.95 4.15
C CYS A 18 5.96 3.47 4.14
N LYS A 19 6.50 4.14 3.11
CA LYS A 19 6.32 5.59 2.97
C LYS A 19 4.84 5.96 2.86
N PHE A 20 4.10 5.26 1.99
CA PHE A 20 2.67 5.49 1.82
C PHE A 20 1.89 5.28 3.14
N VAL A 21 2.20 4.22 3.88
CA VAL A 21 1.57 3.95 5.18
C VAL A 21 1.90 5.04 6.20
N VAL A 22 3.16 5.45 6.33
CA VAL A 22 3.55 6.50 7.29
C VAL A 22 2.95 7.85 6.92
N ASP A 23 2.94 8.20 5.63
CA ASP A 23 2.29 9.42 5.14
C ASP A 23 0.77 9.39 5.43
N SER A 24 0.10 8.24 5.25
CA SER A 24 -1.33 8.09 5.60
C SER A 24 -1.61 8.16 7.11
N MET A 25 -0.75 7.56 7.94
CA MET A 25 -0.85 7.66 9.40
C MET A 25 -0.69 9.10 9.88
N GLN A 26 0.16 9.88 9.20
CA GLN A 26 0.39 11.28 9.50
C GLN A 26 -0.89 12.12 9.30
N GLU A 27 -1.63 11.85 8.23
CA GLU A 27 -2.93 12.47 7.95
C GLU A 27 -3.99 12.03 8.98
N ASP A 28 -4.02 10.75 9.33
CA ASP A 28 -4.99 10.20 10.30
C ASP A 28 -4.74 10.66 11.74
N MET A 29 -3.49 10.89 12.15
CA MET A 29 -3.16 11.43 13.47
C MET A 29 -3.63 12.89 13.64
N ILE A 30 -3.71 13.64 12.54
CA ILE A 30 -4.23 15.00 12.53
C ILE A 30 -5.77 14.99 12.49
N GLY A 31 -6.36 14.02 11.79
CA GLY A 31 -7.80 13.95 11.55
C GLY A 31 -8.64 13.15 12.55
N ASN A 32 -8.07 12.12 13.20
CA ASN A 32 -8.85 11.12 13.93
C ASN A 32 -8.41 10.94 15.39
N ARG A 33 -9.39 11.00 16.29
CA ARG A 33 -9.23 11.02 17.75
C ARG A 33 -9.01 9.61 18.28
N ILE A 34 -7.78 9.09 18.26
CA ILE A 34 -7.46 7.80 18.89
C ILE A 34 -7.35 7.99 20.42
N VAL A 35 -8.49 7.99 21.10
CA VAL A 35 -8.56 8.10 22.56
C VAL A 35 -9.37 6.91 23.10
N PRO A 36 -8.84 6.12 24.05
CA PRO A 36 -9.61 5.04 24.68
C PRO A 36 -10.92 5.57 25.27
N GLY A 37 -12.04 4.91 25.00
CA GLY A 37 -13.38 5.40 25.35
C GLY A 37 -13.67 5.54 26.85
N ASN A 38 -12.74 5.18 27.74
CA ASN A 38 -12.90 5.20 29.20
C ASN A 38 -12.16 6.35 29.92
N MET A 39 -11.84 7.44 29.22
CA MET A 39 -11.17 8.60 29.81
C MET A 39 -12.15 9.58 30.47
N THR A 40 -11.69 10.26 31.52
CA THR A 40 -12.44 11.34 32.16
C THR A 40 -12.47 12.58 31.25
N ALA A 41 -13.55 13.36 31.33
CA ALA A 41 -13.72 14.59 30.54
C ALA A 41 -12.53 15.58 30.69
N SER A 42 -11.92 15.62 31.88
CA SER A 42 -10.73 16.44 32.13
C SER A 42 -9.50 15.97 31.34
N CYS A 43 -9.31 14.65 31.18
CA CYS A 43 -8.23 14.09 30.38
C CYS A 43 -8.48 14.35 28.90
N ILE A 44 -9.74 14.20 28.45
CA ILE A 44 -10.15 14.47 27.07
C ILE A 44 -9.88 15.94 26.70
N ASN A 45 -10.30 16.89 27.54
CA ASN A 45 -10.06 18.32 27.32
C ASN A 45 -8.57 18.69 27.33
N PHE A 46 -7.78 18.05 28.19
CA PHE A 46 -6.33 18.24 28.22
C PHE A 46 -5.70 17.75 26.91
N LEU A 47 -6.07 16.57 26.43
CA LEU A 47 -5.60 16.05 25.15
C LEU A 47 -6.03 16.95 23.98
N ASP A 48 -7.28 17.41 23.94
CA ASP A 48 -7.75 18.30 22.87
C ASP A 48 -6.96 19.60 22.75
N LEU A 49 -6.45 20.14 23.88
CA LEU A 49 -5.70 21.39 23.89
C LEU A 49 -4.23 21.22 23.48
N TYR A 50 -3.59 20.12 23.87
CA TYR A 50 -2.14 19.96 23.71
C TYR A 50 -1.75 18.92 22.66
N LEU A 51 -2.54 17.87 22.51
CA LEU A 51 -2.21 16.74 21.64
C LEU A 51 -2.06 17.14 20.16
N PRO A 52 -2.92 18.00 19.57
CA PRO A 52 -2.72 18.43 18.17
C PRO A 52 -1.38 19.12 17.94
N THR A 53 -0.95 19.98 18.87
CA THR A 53 0.34 20.68 18.77
C THR A 53 1.51 19.73 18.95
N VAL A 54 1.41 18.79 19.91
CA VAL A 54 2.45 17.77 20.13
C VAL A 54 2.57 16.83 18.93
N ILE A 55 1.45 16.40 18.35
CA ILE A 55 1.42 15.60 17.12
C ILE A 55 2.06 16.38 15.98
N GLN A 56 1.66 17.64 15.75
CA GLN A 56 2.24 18.48 14.71
C GLN A 56 3.77 18.65 14.86
N MET A 57 4.25 18.94 16.06
CA MET A 57 5.70 19.06 16.32
C MET A 57 6.44 17.72 16.16
N THR A 58 5.78 16.60 16.44
CA THR A 58 6.37 15.26 16.26
C THR A 58 6.48 14.92 14.78
N ILE A 59 5.42 15.21 14.02
CA ILE A 59 5.37 15.06 12.57
C ILE A 59 6.45 15.89 11.88
N GLU A 60 6.64 17.15 12.30
CA GLU A 60 7.67 18.02 11.73
C GLU A 60 9.11 17.53 11.97
N GLN A 61 9.32 16.70 13.00
CA GLN A 61 10.63 16.14 13.34
C GLN A 61 10.87 14.75 12.74
N VAL A 62 9.85 14.13 12.14
CA VAL A 62 9.88 12.73 11.71
C VAL A 62 9.47 12.66 10.24
N THR A 63 10.41 12.29 9.36
CA THR A 63 10.09 12.04 7.95
C THR A 63 9.64 10.59 7.75
N ALA A 64 8.70 10.34 6.85
CA ALA A 64 8.26 8.99 6.50
C ALA A 64 9.45 8.09 6.09
N GLU A 65 10.40 8.66 5.35
CA GLU A 65 11.64 7.98 4.96
C GLU A 65 12.49 7.59 6.19
N GLY A 66 12.66 8.49 7.15
CA GLY A 66 13.39 8.20 8.40
C GLY A 66 12.73 7.14 9.27
N VAL A 67 11.39 7.10 9.32
CA VAL A 67 10.63 6.03 10.02
C VAL A 67 10.85 4.70 9.33
N CYS A 68 10.77 4.67 8.01
CA CYS A 68 10.95 3.44 7.23
C CYS A 68 12.38 2.91 7.27
N GLU A 69 13.39 3.79 7.31
CA GLU A 69 14.79 3.40 7.54
C GLU A 69 15.01 2.86 8.95
N ALA A 70 14.50 3.55 9.99
CA ALA A 70 14.63 3.13 11.38
C ALA A 70 13.98 1.76 11.65
N ASN A 71 12.86 1.48 10.98
CA ASN A 71 12.16 0.19 11.06
C ASN A 71 12.66 -0.85 10.05
N LYS A 72 13.71 -0.54 9.28
CA LYS A 72 14.30 -1.43 8.26
C LYS A 72 13.31 -1.90 7.18
N CYS A 73 12.20 -1.19 7.03
CA CYS A 73 11.25 -1.38 5.93
C CYS A 73 11.83 -0.90 4.60
N CYS A 74 12.92 -0.13 4.65
CA CYS A 74 13.64 0.29 3.45
C CYS A 74 15.07 -0.29 3.43
N PRO A 75 15.25 -1.59 3.10
CA PRO A 75 16.57 -2.14 2.87
C PRO A 75 17.28 -1.32 1.79
N LYS A 76 18.55 -0.97 1.99
CA LYS A 76 19.34 -0.19 1.00
C LYS A 76 19.33 -0.80 -0.39
N ASP A 77 19.16 -2.11 -0.43
CA ASP A 77 19.23 -2.95 -1.63
C ASP A 77 17.84 -3.22 -2.24
N SER A 78 16.76 -2.77 -1.59
CA SER A 78 15.37 -3.03 -2.03
C SER A 78 15.02 -2.42 -3.40
N VAL A 79 15.82 -1.44 -3.84
CA VAL A 79 15.72 -0.83 -5.17
C VAL A 79 16.92 -1.15 -6.05
N ASP A 80 17.86 -2.00 -5.62
CA ASP A 80 19.05 -2.30 -6.42
C ASP A 80 18.69 -3.00 -7.73
N ALA A 81 17.68 -3.86 -7.73
CA ALA A 81 17.13 -4.43 -8.95
C ALA A 81 16.53 -3.37 -9.89
N LEU A 82 15.97 -2.28 -9.35
CA LEU A 82 15.46 -1.14 -10.13
C LEU A 82 16.60 -0.22 -10.60
N ARG A 83 17.65 -0.03 -9.79
CA ARG A 83 18.86 0.73 -10.12
C ARG A 83 19.77 0.01 -11.12
N ALA A 84 19.60 -1.31 -11.29
CA ALA A 84 20.34 -2.09 -12.27
C ALA A 84 20.04 -1.68 -13.72
N PHE A 85 18.90 -1.02 -13.96
CA PHE A 85 18.55 -0.48 -15.27
C PHE A 85 19.03 0.96 -15.42
N SER A 86 19.70 1.26 -16.53
CA SER A 86 19.98 2.63 -16.93
C SER A 86 18.71 3.34 -17.37
N TYR A 87 18.72 4.67 -17.28
CA TYR A 87 17.65 5.51 -17.81
C TYR A 87 17.35 5.21 -19.29
N GLN A 88 18.38 4.93 -20.10
CA GLN A 88 18.21 4.63 -21.52
C GLN A 88 17.49 3.30 -21.74
N GLU A 89 17.81 2.27 -20.97
CA GLU A 89 17.14 0.96 -21.03
C GLU A 89 15.67 1.05 -20.60
N ILE A 90 15.37 1.81 -19.54
CA ILE A 90 13.98 2.04 -19.12
C ILE A 90 13.21 2.76 -20.23
N GLN A 91 13.81 3.78 -20.85
CA GLN A 91 13.14 4.57 -21.88
C GLN A 91 12.90 3.79 -23.17
N SER A 92 13.77 2.84 -23.54
CA SER A 92 13.57 2.00 -24.72
C SER A 92 12.49 0.95 -24.50
N GLU A 93 12.42 0.36 -23.30
CA GLU A 93 11.53 -0.77 -23.03
C GLU A 93 10.15 -0.37 -22.49
N LYS A 94 10.02 0.78 -21.80
CA LYS A 94 8.79 1.15 -21.09
C LYS A 94 7.51 1.06 -21.95
N CYS A 95 7.58 1.46 -23.22
CA CYS A 95 6.42 1.44 -24.10
C CYS A 95 6.12 0.03 -24.61
N SER A 96 7.14 -0.76 -24.95
CA SER A 96 6.96 -2.16 -25.36
C SER A 96 6.36 -2.98 -24.21
N THR A 97 6.91 -2.83 -23.01
CA THR A 97 6.45 -3.55 -21.82
C THR A 97 5.04 -3.14 -21.40
N MET A 98 4.70 -1.84 -21.40
CA MET A 98 3.34 -1.41 -21.04
C MET A 98 2.30 -1.84 -22.06
N ASN A 99 2.59 -1.76 -23.36
CA ASN A 99 1.68 -2.25 -24.38
C ASN A 99 1.42 -3.77 -24.22
N GLN A 100 2.46 -4.56 -23.90
CA GLN A 100 2.30 -5.98 -23.63
C GLN A 100 1.46 -6.23 -22.37
N LEU A 101 1.68 -5.45 -21.31
CA LEU A 101 0.90 -5.53 -20.09
C LEU A 101 -0.58 -5.20 -20.32
N GLU A 102 -0.86 -4.12 -21.06
CA GLU A 102 -2.22 -3.72 -21.42
C GLU A 102 -2.93 -4.79 -22.25
N SER A 103 -2.24 -5.35 -23.24
CA SER A 103 -2.76 -6.46 -24.04
C SER A 103 -3.05 -7.68 -23.17
N TYR A 104 -2.13 -8.04 -22.28
CA TYR A 104 -2.31 -9.17 -21.37
C TYR A 104 -3.53 -8.97 -20.46
N MET A 105 -3.65 -7.79 -19.82
CA MET A 105 -4.77 -7.49 -18.93
C MET A 105 -6.10 -7.44 -19.68
N THR A 106 -6.13 -6.86 -20.88
CA THR A 106 -7.34 -6.79 -21.70
C THR A 106 -7.86 -8.18 -22.09
N SER A 107 -6.95 -9.10 -22.41
CA SER A 107 -7.32 -10.44 -22.89
C SER A 107 -7.49 -11.48 -21.79
N ASN A 108 -6.84 -11.30 -20.64
CA ASN A 108 -6.71 -12.37 -19.64
C ASN A 108 -7.17 -11.95 -18.24
N LEU A 109 -7.61 -10.72 -17.99
CA LEU A 109 -8.02 -10.32 -16.64
C LEU A 109 -9.48 -10.69 -16.35
N VAL A 110 -10.46 -10.08 -17.05
CA VAL A 110 -11.89 -10.27 -16.75
C VAL A 110 -12.41 -11.57 -17.37
N GLY A 111 -13.18 -12.34 -16.59
CA GLY A 111 -13.77 -13.62 -16.99
C GLY A 111 -12.79 -14.80 -16.95
N SER A 112 -11.58 -14.62 -16.42
CA SER A 112 -10.55 -15.65 -16.36
C SER A 112 -10.27 -16.13 -14.92
N VAL A 113 -9.43 -17.15 -14.78
CA VAL A 113 -8.91 -17.60 -13.48
C VAL A 113 -8.11 -16.49 -12.77
N MET A 114 -7.52 -15.56 -13.53
CA MET A 114 -6.74 -14.44 -12.99
C MET A 114 -7.62 -13.40 -12.31
N GLU A 115 -8.89 -13.22 -12.71
CA GLU A 115 -9.82 -12.27 -12.09
C GLU A 115 -9.93 -12.53 -10.59
N LYS A 116 -10.28 -13.76 -10.23
CA LYS A 116 -10.46 -14.17 -8.83
C LYS A 116 -9.14 -14.22 -8.07
N TYR A 117 -8.05 -14.61 -8.73
CA TYR A 117 -6.73 -14.56 -8.14
C TYR A 117 -6.35 -13.13 -7.72
N PHE A 118 -6.59 -12.15 -8.60
CA PHE A 118 -6.33 -10.74 -8.30
C PHE A 118 -7.26 -10.21 -7.20
N GLU A 119 -8.56 -10.50 -7.25
CA GLU A 119 -9.49 -10.08 -6.20
C GLU A 119 -9.09 -10.60 -4.81
N ASN A 120 -8.73 -11.88 -4.74
CA ASN A 120 -8.30 -12.51 -3.49
C ASN A 120 -6.96 -11.95 -3.03
N SER A 121 -5.98 -11.82 -3.93
CA SER A 121 -4.66 -11.26 -3.61
C SER A 121 -4.76 -9.83 -3.10
N LEU A 122 -5.59 -8.98 -3.72
CA LEU A 122 -5.86 -7.62 -3.22
C LEU A 122 -6.46 -7.65 -1.81
N THR A 123 -7.46 -8.49 -1.60
CA THR A 123 -8.14 -8.62 -0.30
C THR A 123 -7.19 -9.13 0.78
N GLU A 124 -6.41 -10.15 0.48
CA GLU A 124 -5.47 -10.76 1.42
C GLU A 124 -4.33 -9.80 1.76
N ASN A 125 -3.69 -9.18 0.78
CA ASN A 125 -2.59 -8.24 1.04
C ASN A 125 -3.06 -7.04 1.86
N ILE A 126 -4.24 -6.49 1.56
CA ILE A 126 -4.75 -5.31 2.28
C ILE A 126 -5.23 -5.71 3.69
N CYS A 127 -6.02 -6.77 3.81
CA CYS A 127 -6.63 -7.11 5.09
C CYS A 127 -5.71 -7.87 6.05
N SER A 128 -4.68 -8.57 5.57
CA SER A 128 -3.70 -9.27 6.42
C SER A 128 -2.89 -8.31 7.29
N HIS A 129 -2.64 -7.08 6.80
CA HIS A 129 -1.90 -6.05 7.53
C HIS A 129 -2.80 -5.17 8.42
N SER A 130 -4.12 -5.36 8.36
CA SER A 130 -5.05 -4.67 9.26
C SER A 130 -5.00 -5.26 10.67
N ILE A 131 -5.17 -4.42 11.70
CA ILE A 131 -5.25 -4.86 13.10
C ILE A 131 -6.38 -5.90 13.21
N SER A 132 -6.18 -6.97 13.99
CA SER A 132 -7.12 -8.12 14.07
C SER A 132 -8.58 -7.72 14.31
N PHE A 133 -8.82 -6.65 15.06
CA PHE A 133 -10.15 -6.08 15.29
C PHE A 133 -10.84 -5.61 14.00
N PHE A 134 -10.10 -5.08 13.03
CA PHE A 134 -10.62 -4.54 11.77
C PHE A 134 -10.69 -5.56 10.63
N GLN A 135 -10.04 -6.71 10.73
CA GLN A 135 -10.06 -7.76 9.71
C GLN A 135 -11.46 -8.09 9.16
N PRO A 136 -12.50 -8.36 9.98
CA PRO A 136 -13.82 -8.71 9.45
C PRO A 136 -14.46 -7.56 8.68
N THR A 137 -14.31 -6.32 9.16
CA THR A 137 -14.79 -5.12 8.45
C THR A 137 -14.01 -4.87 7.16
N CYS A 138 -12.69 -5.12 7.17
CA CYS A 138 -11.85 -5.04 5.98
C CYS A 138 -12.30 -6.04 4.91
N GLN A 139 -12.50 -7.31 5.29
CA GLN A 139 -12.97 -8.34 4.36
C GLN A 139 -14.33 -7.96 3.76
N GLN A 140 -15.24 -7.45 4.58
CA GLN A 140 -16.55 -7.00 4.11
C GLN A 140 -16.42 -5.84 3.11
N LEU A 141 -15.56 -4.86 3.36
CA LEU A 141 -15.30 -3.76 2.44
C LEU A 141 -14.68 -4.28 1.12
N MET A 142 -13.64 -5.10 1.23
CA MET A 142 -12.90 -5.64 0.08
C MET A 142 -13.76 -6.53 -0.80
N SER A 143 -14.79 -7.18 -0.25
CA SER A 143 -15.76 -7.95 -1.05
C SER A 143 -16.46 -7.13 -2.14
N SER A 144 -16.59 -5.81 -1.95
CA SER A 144 -17.15 -4.90 -2.96
C SER A 144 -16.07 -4.12 -3.72
N VAL A 145 -14.96 -3.80 -3.06
CA VAL A 145 -13.89 -2.97 -3.61
C VAL A 145 -12.99 -3.76 -4.57
N ALA A 146 -12.55 -4.97 -4.19
CA ALA A 146 -11.64 -5.76 -5.02
C ALA A 146 -12.18 -6.04 -6.43
N PRO A 147 -13.44 -6.50 -6.62
CA PRO A 147 -13.98 -6.73 -7.96
C PRO A 147 -14.04 -5.44 -8.79
N ARG A 148 -14.38 -4.31 -8.17
CA ARG A 148 -14.42 -3.00 -8.85
C ARG A 148 -13.04 -2.54 -9.29
N LEU A 149 -12.02 -2.73 -8.46
CA LEU A 149 -10.64 -2.40 -8.79
C LEU A 149 -10.10 -3.26 -9.93
N VAL A 150 -10.37 -4.57 -9.91
CA VAL A 150 -9.99 -5.48 -11.00
C VAL A 150 -10.68 -5.09 -12.31
N SER A 151 -12.00 -4.81 -12.24
CA SER A 151 -12.76 -4.35 -13.40
C SER A 151 -12.24 -3.02 -13.95
N LEU A 152 -11.97 -2.04 -13.08
CA LEU A 152 -11.42 -0.74 -13.49
C LEU A 152 -10.04 -0.91 -14.14
N THR A 153 -9.18 -1.75 -13.57
CA THR A 153 -7.87 -2.06 -14.13
C THR A 153 -7.99 -2.59 -15.57
N ALA A 154 -8.94 -3.49 -15.82
CA ALA A 154 -9.20 -4.01 -17.16
C ALA A 154 -9.71 -2.94 -18.13
N VAL A 155 -10.58 -2.03 -17.65
CA VAL A 155 -11.07 -0.89 -18.46
C VAL A 155 -9.92 0.05 -18.83
N LEU A 156 -9.07 0.41 -17.86
CA LEU A 156 -7.92 1.28 -18.09
C LEU A 156 -6.92 0.65 -19.06
N ALA A 157 -6.66 -0.66 -18.94
CA ALA A 157 -5.83 -1.40 -19.88
C ALA A 157 -6.40 -1.35 -21.31
N LYS A 158 -7.71 -1.57 -21.46
CA LYS A 158 -8.40 -1.53 -22.75
C LYS A 158 -8.39 -0.13 -23.39
N GLU A 159 -8.38 0.91 -22.58
CA GLU A 159 -8.31 2.31 -23.00
C GLU A 159 -6.87 2.80 -23.25
N ASN A 160 -5.87 1.90 -23.18
CA ASN A 160 -4.45 2.19 -23.29
C ASN A 160 -3.96 3.26 -22.30
N LYS A 161 -4.57 3.30 -21.10
CA LYS A 161 -4.29 4.33 -20.09
C LYS A 161 -2.95 4.14 -19.39
N PHE A 162 -2.39 2.92 -19.37
CA PHE A 162 -1.08 2.67 -18.77
C PHE A 162 0.03 3.19 -19.67
N SER A 163 -0.06 2.94 -20.98
CA SER A 163 0.88 3.45 -21.97
C SER A 163 0.82 4.99 -22.04
N GLN A 164 -0.39 5.57 -22.05
CA GLN A 164 -0.57 7.03 -22.00
C GLN A 164 0.12 7.68 -20.78
N ALA A 165 0.03 7.05 -19.61
CA ALA A 165 0.65 7.57 -18.40
C ALA A 165 2.19 7.64 -18.48
N LEU A 166 2.82 6.83 -19.34
CA LEU A 166 4.26 6.82 -19.57
C LEU A 166 4.71 7.66 -20.77
N ASN A 167 3.81 8.42 -21.39
CA ASN A 167 4.03 9.11 -22.67
C ASN A 167 4.47 8.15 -23.79
N CYS A 168 3.80 6.99 -23.80
CA CYS A 168 3.65 6.13 -24.95
C CYS A 168 2.25 6.41 -25.54
#